data_AF-A0A816CZD5-F1
#
_entry.id   AF-A0A816CZD5-F1
#
_cell.length_a   1.000
_cell.length_b   1.000
_cell.length_c   1.000
_cell.angle_alpha   90.00
_cell.angle_beta   90.00
_cell.angle_gamma   90.00
#
_symmetry.space_group_name_H-M   'P 1'
#
loop_
_entity.id
_entity.type
_entity.pdbx_description
1 polymer ?
#
loop_
_entity_poly.entity_id
_entity_poly.type
_entity_poly.pdbx_seq_one_letter_code
_entity_poly.pdbx_strand_id
1 'polypeptide(L)'
;MSIKIVSGGQTGVDRSALDVAIELNYKYGGWCPRGRKAEDGIIDSIKYANLEETSSNHYPQRTEFNVRDSDGTLIIIVGNEDTMGRGSKLTVNMTKKYEKPLLIINLNQDDKIKNETKVIEWLSMHKIKILNIAGPREETTPGIYKQAEQFLRNTFTETFDECTTKRNIDENYPSSPSPSPMTSITHSNPRAISSTLINSQRHLTNHSTLLPCTVSKRSQKLNKNDDLLSRNSLVQTTTRNNKISNGNDDDSSSTYKQ
;
A
#
# COMPACT_ATOMS: atom_id res chain seq x y z
N MET A 1 7.39 4.89 12.42
CA MET A 1 6.80 5.76 11.37
C MET A 1 5.50 6.35 11.91
N SER A 2 5.17 7.64 11.70
CA SER A 2 3.87 8.17 12.14
C SER A 2 2.91 8.20 10.94
N ILE A 3 2.10 7.15 10.80
CA ILE A 3 1.08 7.04 9.75
C ILE A 3 -0.33 7.02 10.35
N LYS A 4 -1.30 7.50 9.57
CA LYS A 4 -2.74 7.29 9.79
C LYS A 4 -3.23 6.26 8.78
N ILE A 5 -3.88 5.20 9.26
CA ILE A 5 -4.51 4.18 8.40
C ILE A 5 -5.96 4.59 8.16
N VAL A 6 -6.37 4.69 6.90
CA VAL A 6 -7.76 4.94 6.52
C VAL A 6 -8.31 3.80 5.70
N SER A 7 -9.61 3.53 5.88
CA SER A 7 -10.32 2.54 5.06
C SER A 7 -11.81 2.83 5.01
N GLY A 8 -12.51 2.13 4.13
CA GLY A 8 -13.93 2.32 3.90
C GLY A 8 -14.86 1.63 4.89
N GLY A 9 -14.31 0.78 5.78
CA GLY A 9 -15.09 0.03 6.76
C GLY A 9 -16.01 -1.05 6.18
N GLN A 10 -15.70 -1.60 5.00
CA GLN A 10 -16.36 -2.82 4.52
C GLN A 10 -15.86 -4.06 5.31
N THR A 11 -16.55 -5.19 5.23
CA THR A 11 -16.00 -6.51 5.64
C THR A 11 -14.73 -6.84 4.87
N GLY A 12 -13.98 -7.86 5.32
CA GLY A 12 -12.75 -8.29 4.67
C GLY A 12 -11.58 -7.34 4.93
N VAL A 13 -10.89 -6.90 3.86
CA VAL A 13 -9.65 -6.11 3.99
C VAL A 13 -9.88 -4.78 4.72
N ASP A 14 -10.95 -4.06 4.39
CA ASP A 14 -11.23 -2.75 4.98
C ASP A 14 -11.32 -2.84 6.52
N ARG A 15 -12.04 -3.84 7.04
CA ARG A 15 -12.19 -4.06 8.49
C ARG A 15 -10.88 -4.49 9.13
N SER A 16 -10.15 -5.40 8.49
CA SER A 16 -8.87 -5.88 9.02
C SER A 16 -7.86 -4.75 9.17
N ALA A 17 -7.85 -3.78 8.25
CA ALA A 17 -6.99 -2.61 8.33
C ALA A 17 -7.32 -1.71 9.53
N LEU A 18 -8.61 -1.47 9.78
CA LEU A 18 -9.05 -0.67 10.93
C LEU A 18 -8.74 -1.39 12.24
N ASP A 19 -8.98 -2.70 12.31
CA ASP A 19 -8.75 -3.50 13.51
C ASP A 19 -7.26 -3.58 13.86
N VAL A 20 -6.39 -3.81 12.88
CA VAL A 20 -4.93 -3.76 13.09
C VAL A 20 -4.47 -2.35 13.51
N ALA A 21 -5.03 -1.29 12.91
CA ALA A 21 -4.69 0.07 13.29
C ALA A 21 -5.07 0.37 14.75
N ILE A 22 -6.26 -0.06 15.18
CA ILE A 22 -6.73 0.07 16.56
C ILE A 22 -5.83 -0.72 17.51
N GLU A 23 -5.55 -1.98 17.19
CA GLU A 23 -4.77 -2.86 18.05
C GLU A 23 -3.33 -2.38 18.24
N LEU A 24 -2.69 -1.91 17.16
CA LEU A 24 -1.33 -1.39 17.20
C LEU A 24 -1.26 0.11 17.55
N ASN A 25 -2.37 0.71 17.97
CA ASN A 25 -2.49 2.11 18.39
C ASN A 25 -2.03 3.14 17.32
N TYR A 26 -2.24 2.82 16.04
CA TYR A 26 -2.12 3.78 14.95
C TYR A 26 -3.34 4.71 14.93
N LYS A 27 -3.14 5.96 14.48
CA LYS A 27 -4.28 6.80 14.12
C LYS A 27 -5.06 6.11 13.01
N TYR A 28 -6.38 6.03 13.16
CA TYR A 28 -7.24 5.42 12.15
C TYR A 28 -8.41 6.34 11.75
N GLY A 29 -9.07 6.04 10.64
CA GLY A 29 -10.32 6.66 10.24
C GLY A 29 -10.72 6.28 8.81
N GLY A 30 -11.36 7.20 8.11
CA GLY A 30 -11.71 7.04 6.70
C GLY A 30 -13.18 7.32 6.41
N TRP A 31 -13.54 7.24 5.14
CA TRP A 31 -14.88 7.52 4.65
C TRP A 31 -15.71 6.26 4.52
N CYS A 32 -16.90 6.22 5.11
CA CYS A 32 -17.89 5.16 4.92
C CYS A 32 -19.16 5.67 4.22
N PRO A 33 -20.03 4.80 3.68
CA PRO A 33 -21.29 5.25 3.10
C PRO A 33 -22.18 5.89 4.15
N ARG A 34 -23.05 6.82 3.75
CA ARG A 34 -24.16 7.30 4.58
C ARG A 34 -24.96 6.14 5.18
N GLY A 35 -25.30 6.25 6.44
CA GLY A 35 -25.87 5.18 7.27
C GLY A 35 -24.86 4.12 7.71
N ARG A 36 -23.56 4.37 7.52
CA ARG A 36 -22.44 3.48 7.87
C ARG A 36 -22.64 2.05 7.33
N LYS A 37 -23.12 1.94 6.09
CA LYS A 37 -23.47 0.64 5.48
C LYS A 37 -22.22 -0.19 5.16
N ALA A 38 -22.26 -1.46 5.53
CA ALA A 38 -21.38 -2.53 5.09
C ALA A 38 -22.21 -3.75 4.63
N GLU A 39 -21.53 -4.79 4.17
CA GLU A 39 -22.13 -6.07 3.79
C GLU A 39 -22.82 -6.77 4.97
N ASP A 40 -22.20 -6.73 6.15
CA ASP A 40 -22.66 -7.35 7.39
C ASP A 40 -23.64 -6.49 8.19
N GLY A 41 -24.10 -5.37 7.61
CA GLY A 41 -25.05 -4.46 8.22
C GLY A 41 -24.44 -3.08 8.50
N ILE A 42 -24.71 -2.53 9.68
CA ILE A 42 -24.24 -1.19 10.07
C ILE A 42 -22.87 -1.34 10.73
N ILE A 43 -21.90 -0.53 10.29
CA ILE A 43 -20.57 -0.46 10.89
C ILE A 43 -20.68 0.11 12.31
N ASP A 44 -20.19 -0.66 13.29
CA ASP A 44 -20.15 -0.28 14.70
C ASP A 44 -19.61 1.16 14.89
N SER A 45 -20.39 2.03 15.54
CA SER A 45 -20.07 3.43 15.74
C SER A 45 -19.15 3.67 16.94
N ILE A 46 -19.11 2.74 17.89
CA ILE A 46 -18.27 2.82 19.09
C ILE A 46 -16.87 2.32 18.75
N LYS A 47 -16.77 1.13 18.14
CA LYS A 47 -15.49 0.52 17.75
C LYS A 47 -14.78 1.33 16.67
N TYR A 48 -15.52 1.83 15.67
CA TYR A 48 -14.96 2.60 14.55
C TYR A 48 -15.37 4.07 14.58
N ALA A 49 -15.19 4.71 15.74
CA ALA A 49 -15.63 6.08 16.01
C ALA A 49 -15.05 7.13 15.04
N ASN A 50 -13.86 6.88 14.49
CA ASN A 50 -13.17 7.82 13.58
C ASN A 50 -13.53 7.64 12.09
N LEU A 51 -14.55 6.84 11.77
CA LEU A 51 -15.10 6.79 10.41
C LEU A 51 -16.12 7.90 10.20
N GLU A 52 -15.97 8.62 9.09
CA GLU A 52 -16.84 9.72 8.68
C GLU A 52 -17.77 9.26 7.56
N GLU A 53 -19.06 9.59 7.67
CA GLU A 53 -20.03 9.28 6.63
C GLU A 53 -19.88 10.24 5.44
N THR A 54 -19.93 9.67 4.25
CA THR A 54 -20.14 10.43 3.02
C THR A 54 -21.59 10.88 2.89
N SER A 55 -21.88 11.80 1.97
CA SER A 55 -23.25 12.26 1.70
C SER A 55 -24.14 11.19 1.03
N SER A 56 -23.53 10.21 0.37
CA SER A 56 -24.20 9.12 -0.33
C SER A 56 -24.08 7.80 0.41
N ASN A 57 -25.11 6.96 0.33
CA ASN A 57 -25.06 5.58 0.82
C ASN A 57 -24.46 4.62 -0.23
N HIS A 58 -24.00 5.13 -1.38
CA HIS A 58 -23.39 4.33 -2.44
C HIS A 58 -21.88 4.19 -2.24
N TYR A 59 -21.39 2.95 -2.34
CA TYR A 59 -19.96 2.63 -2.15
C TYR A 59 -18.97 3.39 -3.04
N PRO A 60 -19.27 3.78 -4.30
CA PRO A 60 -18.29 4.49 -5.12
C PRO A 60 -17.79 5.80 -4.51
N GLN A 61 -18.66 6.58 -3.85
CA GLN A 61 -18.27 7.87 -3.28
C GLN A 61 -17.27 7.71 -2.13
N ARG A 62 -17.52 6.77 -1.21
CA ARG A 62 -16.58 6.51 -0.11
C ARG A 62 -15.26 5.94 -0.62
N THR A 63 -15.27 5.12 -1.67
CA THR A 63 -14.04 4.63 -2.31
C THR A 63 -13.24 5.78 -2.92
N GLU A 64 -13.90 6.69 -3.65
CA GLU A 64 -13.26 7.89 -4.21
C GLU A 64 -12.65 8.77 -3.12
N PHE A 65 -13.38 9.06 -2.05
CA PHE A 65 -12.91 9.97 -0.99
C PHE A 65 -11.74 9.39 -0.21
N ASN A 66 -11.74 8.08 0.10
CA ASN A 66 -10.60 7.43 0.75
C ASN A 66 -9.33 7.49 -0.11
N VAL A 67 -9.44 7.37 -1.43
CA VAL A 67 -8.29 7.55 -2.33
C VAL A 67 -7.85 9.00 -2.40
N ARG A 68 -8.80 9.93 -2.63
CA ARG A 68 -8.52 11.37 -2.76
C ARG A 68 -7.82 11.95 -1.53
N ASP A 69 -8.31 11.58 -0.34
CA ASP A 69 -7.90 12.17 0.95
C ASP A 69 -6.78 11.37 1.64
N SER A 70 -6.11 10.48 0.92
CA SER A 70 -4.91 9.76 1.37
C SER A 70 -3.68 10.17 0.55
N ASP A 71 -2.49 9.90 1.08
CA ASP A 71 -1.22 10.13 0.38
C ASP A 71 -0.88 8.98 -0.57
N GLY A 72 -1.42 7.79 -0.33
CA GLY A 72 -1.26 6.61 -1.16
C GLY A 72 -2.24 5.51 -0.78
N THR A 73 -2.46 4.58 -1.70
CA THR A 73 -3.37 3.45 -1.50
C THR A 73 -2.63 2.12 -1.64
N LEU A 74 -2.77 1.27 -0.62
CA LEU A 74 -2.40 -0.14 -0.65
C LEU A 74 -3.66 -0.97 -0.95
N ILE A 75 -3.63 -1.76 -2.03
CA ILE A 75 -4.67 -2.75 -2.32
C ILE A 75 -4.15 -4.14 -2.01
N ILE A 76 -4.85 -4.88 -1.14
CA ILE A 76 -4.56 -6.27 -0.83
C ILE A 76 -5.51 -7.16 -1.62
N ILE A 77 -4.95 -8.15 -2.31
CA ILE A 77 -5.70 -9.14 -3.09
C ILE A 77 -5.21 -10.56 -2.81
N VAL A 78 -6.06 -11.52 -3.17
CA VAL A 78 -5.75 -12.94 -3.26
C VAL A 78 -6.11 -13.37 -4.68
N GLY A 79 -5.13 -13.88 -5.43
CA GLY A 79 -5.28 -14.11 -6.88
C GLY A 79 -4.66 -13.00 -7.71
N ASN A 80 -4.82 -13.03 -9.03
CA ASN A 80 -4.15 -12.08 -9.92
C ASN A 80 -4.93 -10.75 -10.06
N GLU A 81 -4.27 -9.70 -10.57
CA GLU A 81 -4.89 -8.39 -10.79
C GLU A 81 -6.11 -8.44 -11.73
N ASP A 82 -6.11 -9.34 -12.72
CA ASP A 82 -7.21 -9.50 -13.68
C ASP A 82 -8.50 -9.95 -12.99
N THR A 83 -8.37 -10.76 -11.94
CA THR A 83 -9.48 -11.29 -11.13
C THR A 83 -10.01 -10.30 -10.08
N MET A 84 -9.44 -9.09 -9.97
CA MET A 84 -9.94 -8.09 -9.03
C MET A 84 -11.43 -7.81 -9.21
N GLY A 85 -12.15 -7.78 -8.08
CA GLY A 85 -13.55 -7.39 -8.03
C GLY A 85 -13.78 -5.94 -8.44
N ARG A 86 -15.05 -5.60 -8.74
CA ARG A 86 -15.45 -4.25 -9.18
C ARG A 86 -15.00 -3.14 -8.23
N GLY A 87 -15.06 -3.38 -6.92
CA GLY A 87 -14.64 -2.41 -5.90
C GLY A 87 -13.15 -2.09 -5.99
N SER A 88 -12.28 -3.09 -6.03
CA SER A 88 -10.82 -2.89 -6.15
C SER A 88 -10.44 -2.24 -7.48
N LYS A 89 -11.08 -2.63 -8.59
CA LYS A 89 -10.90 -1.98 -9.91
C LYS A 89 -11.29 -0.51 -9.87
N LEU A 90 -12.39 -0.17 -9.17
CA LEU A 90 -12.77 1.23 -8.95
C LEU A 90 -11.68 1.98 -8.17
N THR A 91 -11.14 1.39 -7.10
CA THR A 91 -10.05 1.99 -6.33
C THR A 91 -8.84 2.29 -7.22
N VAL A 92 -8.40 1.35 -8.06
CA VAL A 92 -7.31 1.56 -9.04
C VAL A 92 -7.62 2.69 -10.01
N ASN A 93 -8.85 2.80 -10.48
CA ASN A 93 -9.24 3.90 -11.36
C ASN A 93 -9.20 5.25 -10.64
N MET A 94 -9.58 5.29 -9.37
CA MET A 94 -9.51 6.51 -8.56
C MET A 94 -8.06 6.91 -8.26
N THR A 95 -7.14 5.97 -8.02
CA THR A 95 -5.73 6.33 -7.80
C THR A 95 -5.12 6.94 -9.06
N LYS A 96 -5.46 6.42 -10.25
CA LYS A 96 -5.08 7.01 -11.53
C LYS A 96 -5.69 8.40 -11.71
N LYS A 97 -6.98 8.58 -11.43
CA LYS A 97 -7.70 9.85 -11.56
C LYS A 97 -7.08 10.96 -10.69
N TYR A 98 -6.66 10.63 -9.47
CA TYR A 98 -6.11 11.60 -8.51
C TYR A 98 -4.58 11.58 -8.44
N GLU A 99 -3.91 10.86 -9.35
CA GLU A 99 -2.45 10.72 -9.41
C GLU A 99 -1.83 10.30 -8.07
N LYS A 100 -2.51 9.40 -7.35
CA LYS A 100 -2.07 8.89 -6.06
C LYS A 100 -1.17 7.66 -6.23
N PRO A 101 -0.06 7.55 -5.49
CA PRO A 101 0.71 6.33 -5.36
C PRO A 101 -0.19 5.13 -5.06
N LEU A 102 0.02 4.04 -5.79
CA LEU A 102 -0.69 2.78 -5.64
C LEU A 102 0.32 1.65 -5.49
N LEU A 103 0.13 0.81 -4.49
CA LEU A 103 0.78 -0.48 -4.36
C LEU A 103 -0.28 -1.58 -4.30
N ILE A 104 -0.11 -2.63 -5.08
CA ILE A 104 -0.96 -3.82 -5.03
C ILE A 104 -0.11 -4.96 -4.46
N ILE A 105 -0.62 -5.61 -3.41
CA ILE A 105 0.01 -6.79 -2.79
C ILE A 105 -0.89 -7.99 -3.00
N ASN A 106 -0.32 -9.06 -3.56
CA ASN A 106 -0.96 -10.35 -3.66
C ASN A 106 -0.45 -11.29 -2.57
N LEU A 107 -1.34 -11.74 -1.69
CA LEU A 107 -0.97 -12.60 -0.57
C LEU A 107 -0.62 -14.04 -0.98
N ASN A 108 -0.96 -14.49 -2.20
CA ASN A 108 -0.75 -15.87 -2.64
C ASN A 108 0.48 -16.10 -3.52
N GLN A 109 1.01 -15.06 -4.17
CA GLN A 109 2.07 -15.23 -5.18
C GLN A 109 3.47 -14.88 -4.69
N ASP A 110 3.55 -14.04 -3.66
CA ASP A 110 4.81 -13.52 -3.15
C ASP A 110 5.15 -14.13 -1.79
N ASP A 111 6.45 -14.23 -1.50
CA ASP A 111 6.94 -14.53 -0.16
C ASP A 111 6.48 -13.44 0.82
N LYS A 112 5.94 -13.86 1.97
CA LYS A 112 5.33 -12.95 2.97
C LYS A 112 6.29 -11.84 3.40
N ILE A 113 7.54 -12.20 3.70
CA ILE A 113 8.57 -11.25 4.14
C ILE A 113 8.85 -10.23 3.03
N LYS A 114 8.89 -10.68 1.77
CA LYS A 114 9.10 -9.78 0.63
C LYS A 114 7.96 -8.77 0.47
N ASN A 115 6.72 -9.18 0.71
CA ASN A 115 5.58 -8.27 0.65
C ASN A 115 5.61 -7.22 1.77
N GLU A 116 5.97 -7.63 2.99
CA GLU A 116 6.13 -6.74 4.13
C GLU A 116 7.20 -5.67 3.83
N THR A 117 8.39 -6.08 3.36
CA THR A 117 9.46 -5.16 2.94
C THR A 117 9.02 -4.22 1.82
N LYS A 118 8.37 -4.74 0.77
CA LYS A 118 7.85 -3.92 -0.35
C LYS A 118 6.93 -2.80 0.14
N VAL A 119 6.05 -3.09 1.11
CA VAL A 119 5.14 -2.08 1.67
C VAL A 119 5.94 -1.00 2.42
N ILE A 120 6.86 -1.38 3.30
CA ILE A 120 7.64 -0.43 4.09
C ILE A 120 8.50 0.48 3.20
N GLU A 121 9.18 -0.09 2.21
CA GLU A 121 10.00 0.66 1.24
C GLU A 121 9.13 1.63 0.43
N TRP A 122 7.98 1.16 -0.06
CA TRP A 122 7.05 1.98 -0.83
C TRP A 122 6.48 3.16 -0.02
N LEU A 123 6.11 2.93 1.24
CA LEU A 123 5.63 3.97 2.16
C LEU A 123 6.70 5.04 2.38
N SER A 124 7.96 4.63 2.59
CA SER A 124 9.10 5.52 2.78
C SER A 124 9.41 6.33 1.51
N MET A 125 9.47 5.65 0.36
CA MET A 125 9.76 6.25 -0.95
C MET A 125 8.78 7.35 -1.31
N HIS A 126 7.48 7.11 -1.07
CA HIS A 126 6.41 8.06 -1.39
C HIS A 126 6.06 9.01 -0.23
N LYS A 127 6.76 8.90 0.91
CA LYS A 127 6.53 9.70 2.13
C LYS A 127 5.07 9.68 2.59
N ILE A 128 4.43 8.52 2.51
CA ILE A 128 3.00 8.35 2.83
C ILE A 128 2.78 8.54 4.33
N LYS A 129 1.93 9.50 4.70
CA LYS A 129 1.50 9.75 6.09
C LYS A 129 0.06 9.31 6.32
N ILE A 130 -0.81 9.40 5.31
CA ILE A 130 -2.17 8.88 5.33
C ILE A 130 -2.25 7.75 4.32
N LEU A 131 -2.34 6.51 4.81
CA LEU A 131 -2.39 5.31 3.98
C LEU A 131 -3.84 4.81 3.89
N ASN A 132 -4.40 4.82 2.69
CA ASN A 132 -5.64 4.10 2.41
C ASN A 132 -5.34 2.61 2.19
N ILE A 133 -6.05 1.73 2.89
CA ILE A 133 -5.97 0.27 2.68
C ILE A 133 -7.32 -0.24 2.20
N ALA A 134 -7.31 -0.96 1.07
CA ALA A 134 -8.51 -1.46 0.42
C ALA A 134 -8.32 -2.91 -0.08
N GLY A 135 -9.41 -3.62 -0.32
CA GLY A 135 -9.40 -4.95 -0.90
C GLY A 135 -10.80 -5.56 -1.00
N PRO A 136 -10.92 -6.87 -1.31
CA PRO A 136 -12.21 -7.51 -1.43
C PRO A 136 -12.89 -7.65 -0.06
N ARG A 137 -14.23 -7.77 -0.13
CA ARG A 137 -15.12 -8.02 1.01
C ARG A 137 -15.20 -9.51 1.30
N GLU A 138 -15.58 -9.86 2.52
CA GLU A 138 -15.55 -11.23 3.03
C GLU A 138 -16.44 -12.18 2.21
N GLU A 139 -17.66 -11.78 1.82
CA GLU A 139 -18.55 -12.62 0.99
C GLU A 139 -17.90 -13.00 -0.35
N THR A 140 -17.17 -12.07 -0.98
CA THR A 140 -16.57 -12.31 -2.30
C THR A 140 -15.24 -13.04 -2.22
N THR A 141 -14.58 -13.03 -1.07
CA THR A 141 -13.27 -13.67 -0.87
C THR A 141 -13.21 -14.19 0.57
N PRO A 142 -13.84 -15.34 0.86
CA PRO A 142 -13.87 -15.89 2.21
C PRO A 142 -12.46 -16.10 2.78
N GLY A 143 -12.26 -15.71 4.03
CA GLY A 143 -11.00 -15.76 4.75
C GLY A 143 -10.06 -14.58 4.47
N ILE A 144 -10.44 -13.61 3.63
CA ILE A 144 -9.57 -12.46 3.32
C ILE A 144 -9.32 -11.59 4.55
N TYR A 145 -10.32 -11.40 5.42
CA TYR A 145 -10.14 -10.62 6.66
C TYR A 145 -8.93 -11.13 7.45
N LYS A 146 -8.87 -12.44 7.73
CA LYS A 146 -7.82 -13.03 8.57
C LYS A 146 -6.45 -12.99 7.89
N GLN A 147 -6.40 -13.20 6.58
CA GLN A 147 -5.15 -13.14 5.82
C GLN A 147 -4.57 -11.72 5.79
N ALA A 148 -5.42 -10.72 5.54
CA ALA A 148 -5.04 -9.32 5.54
C ALA A 148 -4.66 -8.84 6.95
N GLU A 149 -5.42 -9.21 7.97
CA GLU A 149 -5.13 -8.91 9.38
C GLU A 149 -3.73 -9.38 9.77
N GLN A 150 -3.39 -10.64 9.49
CA GLN A 150 -2.07 -11.19 9.82
C GLN A 150 -0.93 -10.47 9.07
N PHE A 151 -1.12 -10.24 7.76
CA PHE A 151 -0.12 -9.55 6.93
C PHE A 151 0.12 -8.11 7.42
N LEU A 152 -0.95 -7.36 7.65
CA LEU A 152 -0.86 -5.97 8.11
C LEU A 152 -0.27 -5.88 9.52
N ARG A 153 -0.65 -6.79 10.41
CA ARG A 153 -0.08 -6.88 11.77
C ARG A 153 1.44 -7.05 11.71
N ASN A 154 1.93 -8.02 10.94
CA ASN A 154 3.37 -8.24 10.80
C ASN A 154 4.07 -7.01 10.23
N THR A 155 3.55 -6.50 9.10
CA THR A 155 4.09 -5.33 8.40
C THR A 155 4.27 -4.13 9.33
N PHE A 156 3.29 -3.86 10.20
CA PHE A 156 3.26 -2.65 11.04
C PHE A 156 3.73 -2.84 12.48
N THR A 157 3.99 -4.07 12.93
CA THR A 157 4.60 -4.36 14.24
C THR A 157 6.11 -4.18 14.15
N GLU A 158 6.75 -4.74 13.11
CA GLU A 158 8.21 -4.72 12.96
C GLU A 158 8.78 -3.29 12.75
N THR A 159 7.93 -2.33 12.37
CA THR A 159 8.33 -0.92 12.23
C THR A 159 8.55 -0.21 13.58
N PHE A 160 8.18 -0.82 14.71
CA PHE A 160 8.48 -0.31 16.06
C PHE A 160 9.85 -0.77 16.57
N ASP A 161 10.38 -1.90 16.10
CA ASP A 161 11.63 -2.47 16.62
C ASP A 161 12.90 -1.84 16.03
N GLU A 162 12.84 -1.25 14.83
CA GLU A 162 13.98 -0.51 14.27
C GLU A 162 14.37 0.74 15.06
N CYS A 163 13.50 1.25 15.95
CA CYS A 163 13.84 2.37 16.84
C CYS A 163 14.53 1.90 18.14
N THR A 164 14.56 0.60 18.41
CA THR A 164 15.19 0.01 19.59
C THR A 164 16.57 -0.56 19.25
N THR A 165 16.75 -1.14 18.05
CA THR A 165 18.02 -1.77 17.67
C THR A 165 19.10 -0.77 17.22
N LYS A 166 18.72 0.43 16.74
CA LYS A 166 19.69 1.48 16.34
C LYS A 166 20.20 2.35 17.49
N ARG A 167 19.75 2.14 18.74
CA ARG A 167 20.25 2.87 19.93
C ARG A 167 21.33 2.12 20.72
N ASN A 168 21.62 0.86 20.40
CA ASN A 168 22.48 0.00 21.22
C ASN A 168 23.85 -0.35 20.59
N ILE A 169 24.30 0.33 19.52
CA ILE A 169 25.62 0.08 18.93
C ILE A 169 26.65 1.18 19.25
N ASP A 170 26.23 2.34 19.79
CA ASP A 170 27.15 3.47 20.02
C ASP A 170 27.60 3.66 21.49
N GLU A 171 27.24 2.78 22.44
CA GLU A 171 27.59 2.96 23.87
C GLU A 171 28.62 1.97 24.46
N ASN A 172 29.28 1.14 23.66
CA ASN A 172 30.37 0.28 24.15
C ASN A 172 31.73 0.67 23.55
N TYR A 173 32.26 1.82 24.01
CA TYR A 173 33.69 2.09 24.00
C TYR A 173 34.15 2.27 25.45
N PRO A 174 35.08 1.44 25.97
CA PRO A 174 35.57 1.61 27.33
C PRO A 174 36.37 2.92 27.43
N SER A 175 35.86 3.83 28.25
CA SER A 175 36.54 5.06 28.66
C SER A 175 37.91 4.72 29.28
N SER A 176 38.97 5.20 28.63
CA SER A 176 40.34 5.19 29.14
C SER A 176 40.42 5.95 30.48
N PRO A 177 41.17 5.46 31.49
CA PRO A 177 41.28 6.15 32.76
C PRO A 177 42.17 7.41 32.65
N SER A 178 41.67 8.52 33.18
CA SER A 178 42.40 9.76 33.41
C SER A 178 43.44 9.59 34.52
N PRO A 179 44.69 10.07 34.36
CA PRO A 179 45.62 10.21 35.48
C PRO A 179 45.48 11.60 36.15
N SER A 180 45.63 11.62 37.47
CA SER A 180 45.88 12.82 38.28
C SER A 180 46.68 12.41 39.52
N PRO A 181 47.37 13.31 40.23
CA PRO A 181 48.03 14.55 39.82
C PRO A 181 49.52 14.56 40.24
N MET A 182 50.36 15.40 39.62
CA MET A 182 51.67 15.76 40.19
C MET A 182 51.76 17.26 40.43
N THR A 183 52.00 17.60 41.70
CA THR A 183 52.46 18.89 42.20
C THR A 183 53.96 19.06 41.91
N SER A 184 54.38 20.23 41.39
CA SER A 184 55.55 21.01 41.85
C SER A 184 55.87 22.22 40.94
N ILE A 185 55.67 23.41 41.50
CA ILE A 185 56.64 24.51 41.73
C ILE A 185 57.67 24.90 40.62
N THR A 186 57.72 26.24 40.41
CA THR A 186 58.80 27.16 39.95
C THR A 186 59.09 27.46 38.46
N HIS A 187 58.76 28.72 38.10
CA HIS A 187 59.59 29.75 37.44
C HIS A 187 60.90 29.33 36.76
N SER A 188 61.00 29.57 35.44
CA SER A 188 61.85 30.62 34.79
C SER A 188 62.18 30.27 33.32
N ASN A 189 62.09 31.29 32.46
CA ASN A 189 62.57 31.36 31.07
C ASN A 189 63.95 32.08 31.10
N PRO A 190 64.76 32.30 30.01
CA PRO A 190 64.68 31.91 28.59
C PRO A 190 66.03 31.52 27.89
N ARG A 191 65.96 31.32 26.56
CA ARG A 191 67.03 31.34 25.50
C ARG A 191 67.69 29.99 25.18
N ALA A 192 68.09 29.63 23.95
CA ALA A 192 67.89 30.14 22.59
C ALA A 192 68.49 29.14 21.54
N ILE A 193 68.23 29.42 20.26
CA ILE A 193 68.97 29.13 18.99
C ILE A 193 69.12 27.70 18.41
N SER A 194 68.78 27.62 17.12
CA SER A 194 69.41 26.91 15.97
C SER A 194 69.41 25.39 15.88
N SER A 195 68.80 24.84 14.82
CA SER A 195 69.53 24.43 13.61
C SER A 195 68.66 23.65 12.63
N THR A 196 68.69 24.08 11.37
CA THR A 196 68.17 23.43 10.16
C THR A 196 68.91 22.12 9.83
N LEU A 197 68.27 21.25 9.03
CA LEU A 197 68.73 20.15 8.13
C LEU A 197 67.91 18.87 8.45
N ILE A 198 67.45 17.96 7.57
CA ILE A 198 67.42 17.72 6.11
C ILE A 198 66.49 16.49 5.91
N ASN A 199 65.82 16.42 4.75
CA ASN A 199 65.29 15.26 3.99
C ASN A 199 64.83 13.95 4.67
N SER A 200 63.66 13.44 4.25
CA SER A 200 63.56 12.22 3.44
C SER A 200 62.12 11.92 2.98
N GLN A 201 62.03 11.32 1.80
CA GLN A 201 60.87 11.05 0.94
C GLN A 201 59.93 9.93 1.45
N ARG A 202 58.65 9.99 1.04
CA ARG A 202 57.90 8.98 0.24
C ARG A 202 56.41 9.38 0.16
N HIS A 203 55.89 9.89 -0.95
CA HIS A 203 55.33 9.22 -2.15
C HIS A 203 53.91 8.62 -1.99
N LEU A 204 53.09 8.90 -3.03
CA LEU A 204 51.82 8.29 -3.48
C LEU A 204 50.55 9.09 -3.10
N THR A 205 50.06 10.02 -3.94
CA THR A 205 49.21 9.84 -5.15
C THR A 205 47.84 9.20 -4.87
N ASN A 206 46.76 9.98 -4.97
CA ASN A 206 45.83 9.90 -6.11
C ASN A 206 44.59 10.80 -5.93
N HIS A 207 44.51 11.82 -6.78
CA HIS A 207 43.26 12.42 -7.25
C HIS A 207 42.62 11.46 -8.27
N SER A 208 41.34 11.15 -8.15
CA SER A 208 40.49 10.93 -9.32
C SER A 208 39.01 11.04 -8.95
N THR A 209 38.36 12.15 -9.29
CA THR A 209 37.52 12.38 -10.50
C THR A 209 36.15 11.69 -10.46
N LEU A 210 35.14 12.56 -10.33
CA LEU A 210 33.72 12.33 -10.58
C LEU A 210 33.47 12.05 -12.07
N LEU A 211 32.57 11.11 -12.37
CA LEU A 211 31.80 11.10 -13.62
C LEU A 211 30.34 10.67 -13.36
N PRO A 212 29.35 11.31 -14.01
CA PRO A 212 27.92 11.00 -13.88
C PRO A 212 27.46 9.94 -14.90
N CYS A 213 26.47 9.13 -14.52
CA CYS A 213 25.92 8.08 -15.37
C CYS A 213 24.79 8.61 -16.27
N THR A 214 24.93 8.40 -17.58
CA THR A 214 24.04 8.88 -18.63
C THR A 214 22.88 7.92 -18.93
N VAL A 215 21.74 8.55 -19.26
CA VAL A 215 20.49 8.02 -19.81
C VAL A 215 20.72 7.18 -21.08
N SER A 216 20.07 6.01 -21.16
CA SER A 216 19.95 5.23 -22.41
C SER A 216 18.50 5.19 -22.88
N LYS A 217 18.27 5.74 -24.07
CA LYS A 217 17.05 5.67 -24.87
C LYS A 217 16.92 4.28 -25.50
N ARG A 218 15.75 3.64 -25.41
CA ARG A 218 15.42 2.48 -26.26
C ARG A 218 14.39 2.88 -27.30
N SER A 219 14.81 2.80 -28.56
CA SER A 219 14.07 3.16 -29.75
C SER A 219 12.92 2.21 -30.06
N GLN A 220 11.84 2.81 -30.56
CA GLN A 220 10.73 2.18 -31.26
C GLN A 220 11.19 1.57 -32.59
N LYS A 221 10.62 0.42 -32.97
CA LYS A 221 10.64 -0.06 -34.35
C LYS A 221 9.20 -0.44 -34.74
N LEU A 222 8.61 0.42 -35.55
CA LEU A 222 7.42 0.14 -36.35
C LEU A 222 7.77 -0.86 -37.46
N ASN A 223 6.86 -1.76 -37.77
CA ASN A 223 6.68 -2.29 -39.12
C ASN A 223 5.18 -2.37 -39.41
N LYS A 224 4.79 -1.71 -40.51
CA LYS A 224 3.49 -1.79 -41.19
C LYS A 224 3.66 -2.58 -42.49
N ASN A 225 2.51 -2.93 -43.07
CA ASN A 225 2.18 -3.40 -44.44
C ASN A 225 1.73 -4.86 -44.41
N ASP A 226 0.44 -5.19 -44.52
CA ASP A 226 -0.57 -4.97 -45.60
C ASP A 226 -0.61 -6.16 -46.57
N ASP A 227 -1.77 -6.83 -46.63
CA ASP A 227 -2.47 -7.35 -47.83
C ASP A 227 -3.61 -8.29 -47.38
N LEU A 228 -4.89 -7.90 -47.51
CA LEU A 228 -5.78 -7.85 -48.68
C LEU A 228 -6.73 -9.06 -48.76
N LEU A 229 -7.99 -8.77 -48.44
CA LEU A 229 -9.23 -9.13 -49.16
C LEU A 229 -9.20 -10.38 -50.05
N SER A 230 -10.10 -11.34 -49.77
CA SER A 230 -11.18 -11.71 -50.71
C SER A 230 -12.14 -12.81 -50.19
N ARG A 231 -13.46 -12.50 -50.27
CA ARG A 231 -14.59 -13.36 -50.74
C ARG A 231 -14.96 -14.61 -49.90
N ASN A 232 -16.20 -15.06 -49.72
CA ASN A 232 -17.53 -14.69 -50.22
C ASN A 232 -18.60 -15.51 -49.46
N SER A 233 -19.77 -14.88 -49.22
CA SER A 233 -21.16 -15.39 -49.30
C SER A 233 -21.58 -16.81 -48.87
N LEU A 234 -22.63 -16.91 -48.05
CA LEU A 234 -23.97 -17.51 -48.32
C LEU A 234 -24.81 -17.39 -47.03
N VAL A 235 -25.83 -16.55 -46.90
CA VAL A 235 -27.25 -16.72 -47.32
C VAL A 235 -27.78 -18.14 -47.14
N GLN A 236 -28.67 -18.35 -46.17
CA GLN A 236 -30.01 -18.93 -46.40
C GLN A 236 -30.97 -18.69 -45.23
N THR A 237 -32.07 -18.03 -45.56
CA THR A 237 -33.37 -17.92 -44.89
C THR A 237 -34.17 -19.22 -44.95
N THR A 238 -34.99 -19.54 -43.93
CA THR A 238 -36.32 -20.20 -43.98
C THR A 238 -36.90 -20.08 -42.55
N THR A 239 -37.94 -19.32 -42.19
CA THR A 239 -39.37 -19.22 -42.60
C THR A 239 -40.29 -20.29 -41.98
N ARG A 240 -41.18 -19.83 -41.08
CA ARG A 240 -42.57 -20.32 -40.78
C ARG A 240 -42.72 -21.70 -40.09
N ASN A 241 -43.74 -22.01 -39.28
CA ASN A 241 -45.09 -21.43 -39.07
C ASN A 241 -45.78 -22.13 -37.86
N ASN A 242 -46.66 -21.39 -37.15
CA ASN A 242 -48.03 -21.77 -36.68
C ASN A 242 -48.22 -23.01 -35.76
N LYS A 243 -49.22 -23.16 -34.88
CA LYS A 243 -50.51 -22.50 -34.53
C LYS A 243 -50.98 -23.17 -33.20
N ILE A 244 -51.62 -22.47 -32.25
CA ILE A 244 -53.06 -22.56 -31.86
C ILE A 244 -53.51 -24.01 -31.55
N SER A 245 -54.07 -24.40 -30.39
CA SER A 245 -55.29 -23.95 -29.67
C SER A 245 -55.44 -24.79 -28.37
N ASN A 246 -55.80 -24.18 -27.23
CA ASN A 246 -57.13 -24.16 -26.54
C ASN A 246 -57.46 -25.33 -25.60
N GLY A 247 -58.04 -24.94 -24.45
CA GLY A 247 -59.03 -25.69 -23.67
C GLY A 247 -58.50 -26.22 -22.33
N ASN A 248 -58.82 -25.60 -21.19
CA ASN A 248 -60.05 -25.82 -20.38
C ASN A 248 -59.85 -27.03 -19.42
N ASP A 249 -60.13 -27.04 -18.12
CA ASP A 249 -61.04 -26.28 -17.24
C ASP A 249 -60.59 -26.38 -15.76
N ASP A 250 -61.05 -25.42 -14.96
CA ASP A 250 -61.57 -25.49 -13.57
C ASP A 250 -60.79 -26.21 -12.44
N ASP A 251 -60.56 -25.54 -11.30
CA ASP A 251 -61.58 -25.48 -10.23
C ASP A 251 -61.14 -24.67 -8.98
N SER A 252 -62.12 -23.99 -8.38
CA SER A 252 -62.29 -23.67 -6.95
C SER A 252 -61.36 -22.71 -6.17
N SER A 253 -61.86 -21.48 -6.03
CA SER A 253 -62.13 -20.74 -4.78
C SER A 253 -61.30 -20.98 -3.50
N SER A 254 -60.68 -19.91 -2.99
CA SER A 254 -60.68 -19.59 -1.54
C SER A 254 -60.33 -18.13 -1.28
N THR A 255 -61.34 -17.42 -0.83
CA THR A 255 -61.44 -16.05 -0.33
C THR A 255 -60.41 -15.69 0.76
N TYR A 256 -59.80 -14.50 0.68
CA TYR A 256 -59.32 -13.77 1.87
C TYR A 256 -59.72 -12.30 1.72
N LYS A 257 -60.54 -11.81 2.64
CA LYS A 257 -60.75 -10.39 2.92
C LYS A 257 -60.72 -10.20 4.43
N GLN A 258 -59.94 -9.17 4.80
CA GLN A 258 -59.71 -8.55 6.11
C GLN A 258 -58.70 -9.25 7.02
#